data_AF-A0A075MTB2-F1
#
_entry.id   AF-A0A075MTB2-F1
#
_cell.length_a   1.000
_cell.length_b   1.000
_cell.length_c   1.000
_cell.angle_alpha   90.00
_cell.angle_beta   90.00
_cell.angle_gamma   90.00
#
_symmetry.space_group_name_H-M   'P 1'
#
loop_
_entity.id
_entity.type
_entity.pdbx_description
1 polymer ?
#
loop_
_entity_poly.entity_id
_entity_poly.type
_entity_poly.pdbx_seq_one_letter_code
_entity_poly.pdbx_strand_id
1 'polypeptide(L)'
;MYTHSCKSIVGKEKIKWKIEYDYTYYKVYDNKGTLAGYFFPHYNKSTESEDEEIDNDDAIEKMNKNHEQVSQGTLLVPMTKLDLLDHEEGIGIDHAIASLDANLVRTRFWKDWLARNAKELSIYGARVYTAREDRNMLSVAIGIAGNITLGEKEVKEFLTPLLDRLHDDSLL
;
A
#
# COMPACT_ATOMS: atom_id res chain seq x y z
N MET A 1 -48.79 7.29 -19.34
CA MET A 1 -47.65 8.24 -19.40
C MET A 1 -47.04 8.26 -17.99
N TYR A 2 -45.97 7.50 -17.75
CA TYR A 2 -45.28 7.49 -16.46
C TYR A 2 -43.79 7.66 -16.73
N THR A 3 -43.30 8.88 -16.49
CA THR A 3 -41.89 9.22 -16.42
C THR A 3 -41.35 8.88 -15.04
N HIS A 4 -40.39 7.96 -14.96
CA HIS A 4 -39.45 7.83 -13.84
C HIS A 4 -38.07 8.15 -14.44
N SER A 5 -37.65 9.42 -14.41
CA SER A 5 -36.92 10.09 -13.33
C SER A 5 -35.56 9.44 -13.03
N CYS A 6 -34.51 10.20 -13.38
CA CYS A 6 -33.07 10.01 -13.22
C CYS A 6 -32.62 9.11 -12.06
N LYS A 7 -31.77 8.14 -12.37
CA LYS A 7 -30.77 7.64 -11.43
C LYS A 7 -29.73 8.73 -11.21
N SER A 8 -29.60 9.19 -9.97
CA SER A 8 -28.53 10.07 -9.53
C SER A 8 -27.18 9.37 -9.68
N ILE A 9 -26.24 10.03 -10.36
CA ILE A 9 -24.82 9.70 -10.27
C ILE A 9 -24.37 10.24 -8.92
N VAL A 10 -24.33 9.37 -7.90
CA VAL A 10 -23.65 9.70 -6.64
C VAL A 10 -22.17 9.81 -7.00
N GLY A 11 -21.65 11.03 -7.04
CA GLY A 11 -20.21 11.26 -7.19
C GLY A 11 -19.50 10.58 -6.02
N LYS A 12 -18.61 9.63 -6.32
CA LYS A 12 -17.76 9.03 -5.30
C LYS A 12 -16.96 10.15 -4.63
N GLU A 13 -16.98 10.19 -3.30
CA GLU A 13 -16.19 11.14 -2.54
C GLU A 13 -14.70 10.86 -2.80
N LYS A 14 -14.00 11.82 -3.39
CA LYS A 14 -12.59 11.66 -3.71
C LYS A 14 -11.77 11.68 -2.42
N ILE A 15 -11.04 10.60 -2.12
CA ILE A 15 -10.16 10.59 -0.96
C ILE A 15 -9.07 11.64 -1.13
N LYS A 16 -8.86 12.41 -0.07
CA LYS A 16 -7.73 13.32 0.05
C LYS A 16 -6.58 12.63 0.76
N TRP A 17 -5.74 11.92 -0.01
CA TRP A 17 -4.53 11.29 0.51
C TRP A 17 -3.53 12.34 1.00
N LYS A 18 -2.88 12.05 2.13
CA LYS A 18 -1.69 12.79 2.58
C LYS A 18 -0.48 11.86 2.48
N ILE A 19 0.59 12.39 1.95
CA ILE A 19 1.90 11.74 1.89
C ILE A 19 2.84 12.55 2.78
N GLU A 20 3.64 11.86 3.60
CA GLU A 20 4.66 12.47 4.45
C GLU A 20 5.97 11.71 4.27
N TYR A 21 7.03 12.42 3.90
CA TYR A 21 8.35 11.83 3.76
C TYR A 21 8.98 11.61 5.14
N ASP A 22 9.51 10.40 5.36
CA ASP A 22 10.17 10.01 6.60
C ASP A 22 11.44 9.21 6.26
N TYR A 23 12.57 9.90 6.32
CA TYR A 23 13.92 9.37 6.13
C TYR A 23 14.17 8.72 4.76
N THR A 24 13.73 7.49 4.54
CA THR A 24 13.95 6.76 3.27
C THR A 24 12.65 6.33 2.61
N TYR A 25 11.50 6.56 3.23
CA TYR A 25 10.20 6.14 2.74
C TYR A 25 9.16 7.24 2.91
N TYR A 26 7.97 6.98 2.40
CA TYR A 26 6.82 7.87 2.48
C TYR A 26 5.70 7.20 3.26
N LYS A 27 5.17 7.86 4.28
CA LYS A 27 3.95 7.45 4.97
C LYS A 27 2.74 7.89 4.16
N VAL A 28 1.77 6.98 4.02
CA VAL A 28 0.53 7.22 3.29
C VAL A 28 -0.62 7.28 4.29
N TYR A 29 -1.35 8.39 4.31
CA TYR A 29 -2.49 8.59 5.18
C TYR A 29 -3.77 8.82 4.39
N ASP A 30 -4.87 8.27 4.89
CA ASP A 30 -6.22 8.52 4.36
C ASP A 30 -6.71 9.94 4.70
N ASN A 31 -7.93 10.26 4.28
CA ASN A 31 -8.56 11.56 4.55
C ASN A 31 -8.90 11.82 6.03
N LYS A 32 -8.86 10.79 6.88
CA LYS A 32 -9.06 10.87 8.34
C LYS A 32 -7.73 11.00 9.10
N GLY A 33 -6.60 10.95 8.39
CA GLY A 33 -5.27 10.94 9.01
C GLY A 33 -4.87 9.56 9.55
N THR A 34 -5.60 8.50 9.19
CA THR A 34 -5.22 7.12 9.51
C THR A 34 -4.07 6.70 8.61
N LEU A 35 -3.04 6.08 9.17
CA LEU A 35 -1.96 5.50 8.40
C LEU A 35 -2.50 4.32 7.57
N ALA A 36 -2.52 4.47 6.24
CA ALA A 36 -2.97 3.48 5.29
C ALA A 36 -1.84 2.59 4.77
N GLY A 37 -0.59 3.06 4.84
CA GLY A 37 0.56 2.28 4.41
C GLY A 37 1.85 3.09 4.30
N TYR A 38 2.83 2.47 3.66
CA TYR A 38 4.15 3.05 3.42
C TYR A 38 4.55 2.82 1.97
N PHE A 39 5.13 3.82 1.33
CA PHE A 39 5.72 3.70 0.01
C PHE A 39 7.24 3.80 0.10
N PHE A 40 7.92 2.81 -0.46
CA PHE A 40 9.37 2.67 -0.50
C PHE A 40 9.84 2.85 -1.95
N PRO A 41 10.32 4.03 -2.34
CA PRO A 41 10.93 4.21 -3.65
C PRO A 41 12.16 3.31 -3.79
N HIS A 42 12.39 2.77 -4.99
CA HIS A 42 13.61 2.03 -5.28
C HIS A 42 14.65 3.01 -5.78
N TYR A 43 15.40 3.59 -4.85
CA TYR A 43 16.49 4.51 -5.18
C TYR A 43 17.53 3.78 -6.04
N ASN A 44 18.00 4.46 -7.08
CA ASN A 44 19.04 3.94 -7.98
C ASN A 44 20.37 3.92 -7.21
N LYS A 45 20.64 2.86 -6.44
CA LYS A 45 21.91 2.70 -5.73
C LYS A 45 23.01 2.36 -6.72
N SER A 46 24.11 3.11 -6.73
CA SER A 46 25.37 2.62 -7.30
C SER A 46 25.83 1.44 -6.47
N THR A 47 26.02 0.28 -7.09
CA THR A 47 26.49 -0.93 -6.41
C THR A 47 28.00 -0.86 -6.19
N GLU A 48 28.48 -0.07 -5.23
CA GLU A 48 29.90 -0.08 -4.86
C GLU A 48 30.11 -0.05 -3.32
N SER A 49 30.03 -1.23 -2.70
CA SER A 49 30.58 -1.59 -1.35
C SER A 49 29.71 -1.40 -0.09
N GLU A 50 29.96 -2.28 0.89
CA GLU A 50 29.16 -2.51 2.12
C GLU A 50 29.44 -1.50 3.25
N ASP A 51 30.39 -0.57 3.07
CA ASP A 51 30.71 0.49 4.04
C ASP A 51 29.82 1.76 3.88
N GLU A 52 28.86 1.75 2.94
CA GLU A 52 28.09 2.92 2.47
C GLU A 52 26.71 3.16 3.13
N GLU A 53 26.35 2.52 4.26
CA GLU A 53 24.99 2.71 4.82
C GLU A 53 24.70 4.17 5.25
N ILE A 54 25.67 4.89 5.82
CA ILE A 54 25.53 6.31 6.20
C ILE A 54 25.52 7.22 4.96
N ASP A 55 26.36 6.91 3.96
CA ASP A 55 26.39 7.66 2.69
C ASP A 55 25.13 7.46 1.85
N ASN A 56 24.42 6.34 2.05
CA ASN A 56 23.17 6.02 1.38
C ASN A 56 22.02 6.95 1.80
N ASP A 57 21.89 7.23 3.10
CA ASP A 57 20.76 8.01 3.61
C ASP A 57 20.90 9.49 3.23
N ASP A 58 22.12 10.04 3.26
CA ASP A 58 22.42 11.38 2.75
C ASP A 58 22.20 11.47 1.23
N ALA A 59 22.53 10.42 0.48
CA ALA A 59 22.25 10.34 -0.96
C ALA A 59 20.74 10.30 -1.22
N ILE A 60 19.99 9.47 -0.49
CA ILE A 60 18.53 9.38 -0.58
C ILE A 60 17.89 10.72 -0.23
N GLU A 61 18.36 11.40 0.83
CA GLU A 61 17.84 12.70 1.23
C GLU A 61 18.08 13.75 0.12
N LYS A 62 19.26 13.74 -0.51
CA LYS A 62 19.55 14.59 -1.68
C LYS A 62 18.64 14.28 -2.86
N MET A 63 18.44 13.01 -3.20
CA MET A 63 17.54 12.60 -4.29
C MET A 63 16.12 13.11 -4.05
N ASN A 64 15.62 13.00 -2.82
CA ASN A 64 14.30 13.50 -2.44
C ASN A 64 14.23 15.03 -2.48
N LYS A 65 15.24 15.74 -1.95
CA LYS A 65 15.33 17.22 -2.02
C LYS A 65 15.39 17.74 -3.46
N ASN A 66 16.06 17.00 -4.35
CA ASN A 66 16.22 17.34 -5.76
C ASN A 66 15.03 16.89 -6.62
N HIS A 67 14.03 16.22 -6.05
CA HIS A 67 12.91 15.63 -6.79
C HIS A 67 13.38 14.73 -7.94
N GLU A 68 14.40 13.89 -7.67
CA GLU A 68 14.94 12.99 -8.68
C GLU A 68 13.93 11.90 -9.08
N GLN A 69 14.18 11.26 -10.23
CA GLN A 69 13.31 10.22 -10.76
C GLN A 69 13.82 8.82 -10.39
N VAL A 70 12.89 7.96 -9.96
CA VAL A 70 13.10 6.52 -9.81
C VAL A 70 12.12 5.75 -10.69
N SER A 71 12.51 4.54 -11.09
CA SER A 71 11.72 3.74 -12.03
C SER A 71 10.73 2.78 -11.37
N GLN A 72 10.89 2.54 -10.07
CA GLN A 72 10.14 1.54 -9.31
C GLN A 72 9.96 1.97 -7.85
N GLY A 73 8.98 1.35 -7.20
CA GLY A 73 8.76 1.45 -5.76
C GLY A 73 7.88 0.33 -5.24
N THR A 74 7.85 0.17 -3.92
CA THR A 74 6.99 -0.79 -3.22
C THR A 74 6.00 -0.06 -2.34
N LEU A 75 4.70 -0.30 -2.54
CA LEU A 75 3.64 0.14 -1.62
C LEU A 75 3.33 -1.00 -0.65
N LEU A 76 3.57 -0.79 0.64
CA LEU A 76 3.22 -1.71 1.73
C LEU A 76 1.92 -1.24 2.39
N VAL A 77 0.89 -2.08 2.37
CA VAL A 77 -0.42 -1.78 2.97
C VAL A 77 -0.94 -2.96 3.81
N PRO A 78 -1.80 -2.73 4.80
CA PRO A 78 -2.50 -3.80 5.51
C PRO A 78 -3.26 -4.71 4.54
N MET A 79 -3.15 -6.02 4.72
CA MET A 79 -3.79 -7.01 3.87
C MET A 79 -4.98 -7.68 4.57
N THR A 80 -4.72 -8.28 5.73
CA THR A 80 -5.71 -9.00 6.53
C THR A 80 -5.25 -9.10 7.98
N LYS A 81 -6.20 -9.05 8.91
CA LYS A 81 -5.94 -9.34 10.33
C LYS A 81 -6.18 -10.83 10.56
N LEU A 82 -5.14 -11.51 11.03
CA LEU A 82 -5.19 -12.94 11.30
C LEU A 82 -6.14 -13.24 12.46
N ASP A 83 -6.16 -12.43 13.51
CA ASP A 83 -6.98 -12.67 14.71
C ASP A 83 -6.81 -14.09 15.28
N LEU A 84 -5.57 -14.59 15.26
CA LEU A 84 -5.19 -15.94 15.69
C LEU A 84 -4.01 -15.94 16.66
N LEU A 85 -3.29 -14.83 16.73
CA LEU A 85 -2.06 -14.69 17.51
C LEU A 85 -2.30 -13.79 18.72
N ASP A 86 -1.37 -13.83 19.68
CA ASP A 86 -1.40 -13.02 20.91
C ASP A 86 -2.57 -13.32 21.87
N HIS A 87 -3.03 -14.58 21.88
CA HIS A 87 -4.02 -15.10 22.83
C HIS A 87 -3.36 -16.02 23.88
N GLU A 88 -3.05 -15.51 25.08
CA GLU A 88 -2.34 -16.25 26.13
C GLU A 88 -3.10 -17.50 26.63
N GLU A 89 -4.43 -17.43 26.70
CA GLU A 89 -5.30 -18.54 27.13
C GLU A 89 -5.65 -19.51 25.98
N GLY A 90 -5.15 -19.23 24.76
CA GLY A 90 -5.56 -19.89 23.54
C GLY A 90 -6.91 -19.38 23.00
N ILE A 91 -7.31 -19.90 21.84
CA ILE A 91 -8.58 -19.59 21.19
C ILE A 91 -9.42 -20.84 21.01
N GLY A 92 -10.75 -20.68 21.04
CA GLY A 92 -11.67 -21.77 20.71
C GLY A 92 -11.50 -22.21 19.26
N ILE A 93 -11.67 -23.51 19.01
CA ILE A 93 -11.48 -24.09 17.66
C ILE A 93 -12.44 -23.47 16.63
N ASP A 94 -13.67 -23.17 17.03
CA ASP A 94 -14.67 -22.54 16.15
C ASP A 94 -14.26 -21.12 15.75
N HIS A 95 -13.65 -20.37 16.68
CA HIS A 95 -13.11 -19.04 16.39
C HIS A 95 -11.91 -19.13 15.44
N ALA A 96 -11.00 -20.08 15.69
CA ALA A 96 -9.85 -20.31 14.81
C ALA A 96 -10.28 -20.64 13.38
N ILE A 97 -11.27 -21.52 13.21
CA ILE A 97 -11.84 -21.89 11.90
C ILE A 97 -12.45 -20.65 11.23
N ALA A 98 -13.31 -19.92 11.94
CA ALA A 98 -13.98 -18.74 11.39
C ALA A 98 -12.97 -17.68 10.91
N SER A 99 -11.91 -17.46 11.69
CA SER A 99 -10.88 -16.49 11.32
C SER A 99 -10.05 -16.97 10.12
N LEU A 100 -9.65 -18.25 10.08
CA LEU A 100 -8.93 -18.81 8.93
C LEU A 100 -9.76 -18.74 7.64
N ASP A 101 -11.05 -19.04 7.70
CA ASP A 101 -11.96 -18.94 6.56
C ASP A 101 -12.08 -17.50 6.05
N ALA A 102 -12.27 -16.54 6.95
CA ALA A 102 -12.32 -15.12 6.60
C ALA A 102 -11.01 -14.64 5.95
N ASN A 103 -9.86 -15.04 6.51
CA ASN A 103 -8.54 -14.72 5.98
C ASN A 103 -8.29 -15.35 4.61
N LEU A 104 -8.78 -16.57 4.37
CA LEU A 104 -8.70 -17.22 3.07
C LEU A 104 -9.52 -16.46 2.01
N VAL A 105 -10.76 -16.07 2.34
CA VAL A 105 -11.60 -15.27 1.45
C VAL A 105 -10.93 -13.94 1.12
N ARG A 106 -10.42 -13.22 2.13
CA ARG A 106 -9.72 -11.95 1.95
C ARG A 106 -8.46 -12.09 1.10
N THR A 107 -7.68 -13.14 1.33
CA THR A 107 -6.45 -13.44 0.57
C THR A 107 -6.74 -13.75 -0.90
N ARG A 108 -7.81 -14.52 -1.17
CA ARG A 108 -8.26 -14.77 -2.55
C ARG A 108 -8.72 -13.49 -3.23
N PHE A 109 -9.44 -12.63 -2.53
CA PHE A 109 -9.87 -11.34 -3.05
C PHE A 109 -8.67 -10.45 -3.45
N TRP A 110 -7.65 -10.36 -2.60
CA TRP A 110 -6.38 -9.69 -2.93
C TRP A 110 -5.71 -10.28 -4.16
N LYS A 111 -5.57 -11.62 -4.24
CA LYS A 111 -4.97 -12.29 -5.38
C LYS A 111 -5.69 -11.97 -6.69
N ASP A 112 -7.02 -12.08 -6.68
CA ASP A 112 -7.84 -11.84 -7.88
C ASP A 112 -7.86 -10.37 -8.27
N TRP A 113 -7.83 -9.46 -7.29
CA TRP A 113 -7.70 -8.04 -7.53
C TRP A 113 -6.36 -7.68 -8.17
N LEU A 114 -5.25 -8.21 -7.64
CA LEU A 114 -3.91 -7.99 -8.19
C LEU A 114 -3.83 -8.48 -9.63
N ALA A 115 -4.33 -9.70 -9.90
CA ALA A 115 -4.33 -10.27 -11.24
C ALA A 115 -5.11 -9.42 -12.25
N ARG A 116 -6.25 -8.84 -11.86
CA ARG A 116 -7.09 -8.01 -12.74
C ARG A 116 -6.50 -6.62 -12.99
N ASN A 117 -5.85 -6.02 -11.99
CA ASN A 117 -5.41 -4.63 -12.06
C ASN A 117 -3.93 -4.46 -12.43
N ALA A 118 -3.14 -5.54 -12.41
CA ALA A 118 -1.68 -5.44 -12.50
C ALA A 118 -1.18 -4.69 -13.74
N LYS A 119 -1.77 -4.97 -14.91
CA LYS A 119 -1.35 -4.33 -16.16
C LYS A 119 -1.69 -2.83 -16.21
N GLU A 120 -2.89 -2.45 -15.76
CA GLU A 120 -3.35 -1.05 -15.79
C GLU A 120 -2.59 -0.18 -14.79
N LEU A 121 -2.25 -0.75 -13.63
CA LEU A 121 -1.58 -0.05 -12.53
C LEU A 121 -0.06 -0.29 -12.50
N SER A 122 0.52 -0.87 -13.56
CA SER A 122 1.96 -1.18 -13.66
C SER A 122 2.53 -1.96 -12.46
N ILE A 123 1.74 -2.88 -11.90
CA ILE A 123 2.15 -3.75 -10.80
C ILE A 123 2.96 -4.90 -11.40
N TYR A 124 4.21 -5.07 -10.96
CA TYR A 124 5.10 -6.14 -11.44
C TYR A 124 5.21 -7.31 -10.46
N GLY A 125 4.68 -7.18 -9.25
CA GLY A 125 4.66 -8.26 -8.27
C GLY A 125 4.03 -7.86 -6.94
N ALA A 126 3.71 -8.86 -6.13
CA ALA A 126 3.26 -8.66 -4.76
C ALA A 126 3.82 -9.74 -3.84
N ARG A 127 4.13 -9.38 -2.59
CA ARG A 127 4.59 -10.30 -1.53
C ARG A 127 3.85 -10.00 -0.23
N VAL A 128 3.68 -11.02 0.60
CA VAL A 128 3.00 -10.90 1.90
C VAL A 128 4.03 -11.02 3.02
N TYR A 129 3.90 -10.14 4.01
CA TYR A 129 4.76 -10.09 5.19
C TYR A 129 3.89 -10.00 6.45
N THR A 130 4.41 -10.45 7.58
CA THR A 130 3.86 -10.07 8.88
C THR A 130 4.07 -8.56 9.09
N ALA A 131 3.06 -7.85 9.58
CA ALA A 131 3.22 -6.44 9.91
C ALA A 131 4.23 -6.29 11.07
N ARG A 132 5.06 -5.24 11.00
CA ARG A 132 6.15 -5.04 11.95
C ARG A 132 5.66 -4.80 13.38
N GLU A 133 4.60 -4.02 13.51
CA GLU A 133 4.05 -3.58 14.81
C GLU A 133 2.87 -4.45 15.29
N ASP A 134 2.31 -5.29 14.42
CA ASP A 134 1.18 -6.17 14.74
C ASP A 134 1.44 -7.56 14.15
N ARG A 135 1.90 -8.48 15.01
CA ARG A 135 2.18 -9.86 14.62
C ARG A 135 0.92 -10.58 14.14
N ASN A 136 -0.25 -10.13 14.58
CA ASN A 136 -1.55 -10.66 14.21
C ASN A 136 -2.11 -10.02 12.92
N MET A 137 -1.30 -9.26 12.18
CA MET A 137 -1.66 -8.66 10.90
C MET A 137 -0.69 -9.07 9.80
N LEU A 138 -1.23 -9.36 8.62
CA LEU A 138 -0.46 -9.49 7.39
C LEU A 138 -0.55 -8.18 6.60
N SER A 139 0.57 -7.82 5.99
CA SER A 139 0.69 -6.72 5.03
C SER A 139 1.05 -7.25 3.65
N VAL A 140 0.59 -6.56 2.61
CA VAL A 140 0.97 -6.84 1.23
C VAL A 140 1.87 -5.73 0.71
N ALA A 141 3.02 -6.13 0.16
CA ALA A 141 3.99 -5.28 -0.50
C ALA A 141 3.76 -5.39 -2.02
N ILE A 142 3.26 -4.32 -2.63
CA ILE A 142 2.91 -4.23 -4.05
C ILE A 142 4.04 -3.49 -4.76
N GLY A 143 4.76 -4.19 -5.65
CA GLY A 143 5.80 -3.60 -6.49
C GLY A 143 5.17 -2.90 -7.68
N ILE A 144 5.48 -1.61 -7.85
CA ILE A 144 4.90 -0.73 -8.87
C ILE A 144 6.05 -0.16 -9.71
N ALA A 145 5.90 -0.18 -11.03
CA ALA A 145 6.83 0.43 -11.97
C ALA A 145 6.24 1.72 -12.56
N GLY A 146 7.09 2.70 -12.85
CA GLY A 146 6.69 3.94 -13.47
C GLY A 146 7.75 5.02 -13.36
N ASN A 147 7.51 6.18 -13.96
CA ASN A 147 8.37 7.33 -13.75
C ASN A 147 7.93 8.07 -12.49
N ILE A 148 8.60 7.81 -11.38
CA ILE A 148 8.26 8.35 -10.06
C ILE A 148 9.21 9.49 -9.77
N THR A 149 8.69 10.72 -9.84
CA THR A 149 9.38 11.89 -9.32
C THR A 149 9.25 11.87 -7.79
N LEU A 150 10.38 11.92 -7.09
CA LEU A 150 10.41 12.01 -5.62
C LEU A 150 9.84 13.37 -5.16
N GLY A 151 9.30 13.41 -3.95
CA GLY A 151 8.60 14.55 -3.37
C GLY A 151 7.20 14.18 -2.91
N GLU A 152 6.75 14.68 -1.76
CA GLU A 152 5.46 14.29 -1.16
C GLU A 152 4.26 14.53 -2.10
N LYS A 153 4.28 15.65 -2.84
CA LYS A 153 3.22 16.00 -3.78
C LYS A 153 3.24 15.08 -4.99
N GLU A 154 4.42 14.85 -5.57
CA GLU A 154 4.62 14.07 -6.78
C GLU A 154 4.34 12.57 -6.51
N VAL A 155 4.84 12.04 -5.39
CA VAL A 155 4.54 10.68 -4.92
C VAL A 155 3.05 10.51 -4.67
N LYS A 156 2.37 11.50 -4.08
CA LYS A 156 0.91 11.46 -3.92
C LYS A 156 0.21 11.37 -5.26
N GLU A 157 0.58 12.21 -6.22
CA GLU A 157 -0.03 12.20 -7.56
C GLU A 157 0.20 10.86 -8.26
N PHE A 158 1.41 10.29 -8.15
CA PHE A 158 1.76 8.98 -8.69
C PHE A 158 0.94 7.85 -8.06
N LEU A 159 0.80 7.84 -6.73
CA LEU A 159 0.11 6.77 -6.00
C LEU A 159 -1.41 6.87 -6.04
N THR A 160 -1.97 8.07 -6.26
CA THR A 160 -3.43 8.32 -6.18
C THR A 160 -4.26 7.32 -7.00
N PRO A 161 -3.94 6.99 -8.27
CA PRO A 161 -4.73 6.02 -9.04
C PRO A 161 -4.78 4.63 -8.39
N LEU A 162 -3.66 4.18 -7.82
CA LEU A 162 -3.59 2.89 -7.12
C LEU A 162 -4.34 2.95 -5.79
N LEU A 163 -4.12 4.00 -4.99
CA LEU A 163 -4.77 4.18 -3.68
C LEU A 163 -6.28 4.32 -3.81
N ASP A 164 -6.75 5.12 -4.78
CA ASP A 164 -8.17 5.27 -5.08
C ASP A 164 -8.79 3.93 -5.48
N ARG A 165 -8.11 3.12 -6.32
CA ARG A 165 -8.60 1.80 -6.72
C ARG A 165 -8.67 0.83 -5.54
N LEU A 166 -7.63 0.81 -4.70
CA LEU A 166 -7.62 -0.02 -3.49
C LEU A 166 -8.77 0.35 -2.56
N HIS A 167 -9.01 1.64 -2.35
CA HIS A 167 -10.12 2.10 -1.52
C HIS A 167 -11.49 1.76 -2.14
N ASP A 168 -11.66 2.06 -3.42
CA ASP A 168 -12.90 1.81 -4.16
C ASP A 168 -13.32 0.33 -4.11
N ASP A 169 -12.34 -0.57 -4.12
CA ASP A 169 -12.54 -2.01 -4.06
C ASP A 169 -12.48 -2.57 -2.62
N SER A 170 -12.53 -1.70 -1.60
CA SER A 170 -12.54 -2.07 -0.16
C SER A 170 -11.31 -2.87 0.28
N LEU A 171 -10.16 -2.60 -0.33
CA LEU A 171 -8.85 -3.12 0.06
C LEU A 171 -8.13 -2.22 1.05
N LEU A 172 -8.49 -0.92 1.08
CA LEU A 172 -8.06 0.11 2.03
C LEU A 172 -9.24 0.88 2.62
#